data_AF-A0A510E0R7-F1
#
_entry.id   AF-A0A510E0R7-F1
#
_cell.length_a   1.000
_cell.length_b   1.000
_cell.length_c   1.000
_cell.angle_alpha   90.00
_cell.angle_beta   90.00
_cell.angle_gamma   90.00
#
_symmetry.space_group_name_H-M   'P 1'
#
loop_
_entity.id
_entity.type
_entity.pdbx_description
1 polymer ?
#
loop_
_entity_poly.entity_id
_entity_poly.type
_entity_poly.pdbx_seq_one_letter_code
_entity_poly.pdbx_strand_id
1 'polypeptide(L)' 'MEIRKADRKGRIYLGEEFSGKKLYVIRAFGSLFVTEDEERAKEIEERKEEFLKREIEGLLQFLGEPSPEEVKEV' A
#
# COMPACT_ATOMS: atom_id res chain seq x y z
N MET A 1 -23.45 5.26 -7.89
CA MET A 1 -22.52 6.41 -8.00
C MET A 1 -21.11 5.84 -7.89
N GLU A 2 -20.25 6.06 -8.88
CA GLU A 2 -18.84 5.63 -8.77
C GLU A 2 -18.17 6.40 -7.64
N ILE A 3 -17.80 5.67 -6.58
CA ILE A 3 -17.42 6.21 -5.26
C ILE A 3 -16.07 6.95 -5.32
N ARG A 4 -15.28 6.81 -6.39
CA ARG A 4 -13.99 7.48 -6.58
C ARG A 4 -13.72 7.73 -8.06
N LYS A 5 -13.44 8.99 -8.42
CA LYS A 5 -13.03 9.38 -9.78
C LYS A 5 -11.63 9.98 -9.73
N ALA A 6 -10.72 9.43 -10.52
CA ALA A 6 -9.38 9.98 -10.73
C ALA A 6 -9.33 10.68 -12.10
N ASP A 7 -8.72 11.85 -12.18
CA ASP A 7 -8.48 12.51 -13.47
C ASP A 7 -7.15 12.07 -14.12
N ARG A 8 -6.91 12.51 -15.36
CA ARG A 8 -5.66 12.23 -16.10
C ARG A 8 -4.39 12.79 -15.44
N LYS A 9 -4.52 13.64 -14.41
CA LYS A 9 -3.42 14.22 -13.64
C LYS A 9 -3.24 13.49 -12.30
N GLY A 10 -3.98 12.43 -12.03
CA GLY A 10 -3.91 11.66 -10.78
C GLY A 10 -4.63 12.31 -9.60
N ARG A 11 -5.48 13.32 -9.82
CA ARG A 11 -6.26 13.96 -8.74
C ARG A 11 -7.48 13.10 -8.42
N ILE A 12 -7.67 12.79 -7.14
CA ILE A 12 -8.80 12.02 -6.63
C ILE A 12 -9.87 13.00 -6.15
N TYR A 13 -11.08 12.85 -6.66
CA TYR A 13 -12.25 13.61 -6.23
C TYR A 13 -13.11 12.73 -5.32
N LEU A 14 -13.36 13.21 -4.12
CA LEU A 14 -14.26 12.60 -3.15
C LEU A 14 -15.63 13.25 -3.30
N GLY A 15 -16.69 12.44 -3.25
CA GLY A 15 -18.06 12.94 -3.31
C GLY A 15 -18.45 13.74 -2.05
N GLU A 16 -19.57 14.45 -2.13
CA GLU A 16 -20.08 15.27 -1.02
C GLU A 16 -20.34 14.48 0.27
N GLU A 17 -20.56 13.16 0.17
CA GLU A 17 -20.72 12.26 1.31
C GLU A 17 -19.52 12.22 2.26
N PHE A 18 -18.35 12.71 1.83
CA PHE A 18 -17.14 12.82 2.64
C PHE A 18 -16.93 14.24 3.21
N SER A 19 -17.81 15.20 2.92
CA SER A 19 -17.69 16.57 3.41
C SER A 19 -17.79 16.65 4.93
N GLY A 20 -16.87 17.39 5.56
CA GLY A 20 -16.81 17.54 7.02
C GLY A 20 -16.34 16.31 7.78
N LYS A 21 -16.03 15.21 7.09
CA LYS A 21 -15.53 13.98 7.71
C LYS A 21 -14.02 14.00 7.84
N LYS A 22 -13.51 13.30 8.86
CA LYS A 22 -12.08 13.03 9.02
C LYS A 22 -11.71 11.83 8.16
N LEU A 23 -10.69 12.00 7.32
CA LEU A 23 -10.19 10.96 6.44
C LEU A 23 -8.73 10.67 6.75
N TYR A 24 -8.41 9.38 6.74
CA TYR A 24 -7.07 8.86 6.94
C TYR A 24 -6.57 8.34 5.59
N VAL A 25 -5.41 8.83 5.18
CA VAL A 25 -4.75 8.45 3.91
C VAL A 25 -3.49 7.67 4.26
N ILE A 26 -3.45 6.41 3.83
CA ILE A 26 -2.34 5.49 4.07
C ILE A 26 -1.64 5.20 2.74
N ARG A 27 -0.31 5.30 2.72
CA ARG A 27 0.50 4.91 1.57
C ARG A 27 1.02 3.49 1.78
N ALA A 28 0.64 2.58 0.90
CA ALA A 28 1.07 1.18 0.93
C ALA A 28 1.28 0.66 -0.49
N PHE A 29 2.40 -0.03 -0.73
CA PHE A 29 2.71 -0.71 -2.00
C PHE A 29 2.54 0.17 -3.25
N GLY A 30 3.02 1.43 -3.18
CA GLY A 30 2.89 2.40 -4.28
C GLY A 30 1.48 2.94 -4.50
N SER A 31 0.50 2.54 -3.69
CA SER A 31 -0.89 2.95 -3.76
C SER A 31 -1.30 3.81 -2.55
N LEU A 32 -2.42 4.52 -2.68
CA LEU A 32 -3.05 5.28 -1.60
C LEU A 32 -4.36 4.59 -1.19
N PHE A 33 -4.43 4.22 0.09
CA PHE A 33 -5.66 3.76 0.73
C PHE A 33 -6.28 4.91 1.50
N VAL A 34 -7.60 5.06 1.42
CA VAL A 34 -8.34 6.14 2.07
C VAL A 34 -9.51 5.54 2.84
N THR A 35 -9.63 5.88 4.13
CA THR A 35 -10.66 5.39 5.04
C THR A 35 -11.13 6.49 5.99
N GLU A 36 -12.35 6.38 6.50
CA GLU A 36 -12.89 7.20 7.59
C GLU A 36 -12.61 6.61 8.98
N ASP A 37 -12.21 5.34 9.03
CA ASP A 37 -11.96 4.58 10.27
C ASP A 37 -10.49 4.71 10.71
N GLU A 38 -10.29 5.35 11.85
CA GLU A 38 -8.96 5.59 12.44
C GLU A 38 -8.26 4.29 12.87
N GLU A 39 -9.00 3.37 13.50
CA GLU A 39 -8.43 2.11 13.99
C GLU A 39 -7.99 1.26 12.81
N ARG A 40 -8.82 1.19 11.77
CA ARG A 40 -8.48 0.52 10.52
C ARG A 40 -7.27 1.16 9.83
N ALA A 41 -7.15 2.49 9.88
CA ALA A 41 -6.01 3.19 9.32
C ALA A 41 -4.70 2.80 10.02
N LYS A 42 -4.71 2.76 11.36
CA LYS A 42 -3.58 2.33 12.18
C LYS A 42 -3.23 0.88 11.92
N GLU A 43 -4.22 -0.01 11.89
CA GLU A 43 -4.01 -1.44 11.64
C GLU A 43 -3.31 -1.67 10.28
N ILE A 44 -3.75 -0.97 9.23
CA ILE A 44 -3.12 -1.07 7.90
C ILE A 44 -1.69 -0.50 7.93
N GLU A 45 -1.48 0.62 8.63
CA GLU A 45 -0.18 1.26 8.77
C GLU A 45 0.84 0.35 9.46
N GLU A 46 0.43 -0.37 10.52
CA GLU A 46 1.29 -1.30 11.26
C GLU A 46 1.58 -2.57 10.46
N ARG A 47 0.56 -3.12 9.80
CA ARG A 47 0.66 -4.41 9.11
C ARG A 47 1.34 -4.34 7.74
N LYS A 48 1.43 -3.16 7.13
CA LYS A 48 2.01 -3.03 5.77
C LYS A 48 3.48 -3.44 5.71
N GLU A 49 4.26 -3.17 6.75
CA GLU A 49 5.67 -3.52 6.81
C GLU A 49 5.85 -5.03 6.99
N GLU A 50 5.06 -5.62 7.89
CA GLU A 50 5.07 -7.06 8.15
C GLU A 50 4.63 -7.85 6.91
N PHE A 51 3.61 -7.38 6.20
CA PHE A 51 3.20 -7.95 4.92
C PHE A 51 4.32 -7.88 3.88
N LEU A 52 4.95 -6.72 3.70
CA LEU A 52 6.05 -6.56 2.73
C LEU A 52 7.20 -7.51 3.06
N LYS A 53 7.57 -7.61 4.34
CA LYS A 53 8.64 -8.50 4.80
C LYS A 53 8.32 -9.96 4.50
N ARG A 54 7.10 -10.41 4.82
CA ARG A 54 6.65 -11.79 4.59
C ARG A 54 6.65 -12.14 3.09
N GLU A 55 6.21 -11.23 2.24
CA GLU A 55 6.21 -11.45 0.78
C GLU A 55 7.63 -11.50 0.22
N ILE A 56 8.55 -10.64 0.69
CA ILE A 56 9.97 -10.71 0.32
C ILE A 56 10.60 -12.03 0.78
N GLU A 57 10.35 -12.46 2.02
CA GLU A 57 10.83 -13.74 2.53
C GLU A 57 10.28 -14.92 1.72
N GLY A 58 9.00 -14.89 1.36
CA GLY A 58 8.39 -15.89 0.49
C GLY A 58 8.98 -15.90 -0.92
N LEU A 59 9.27 -14.71 -1.47
CA LEU A 59 9.94 -14.57 -2.77
C LEU A 59 11.36 -15.16 -2.73
N LEU A 60 12.13 -14.87 -1.68
CA LEU A 60 13.48 -15.42 -1.50
C LEU A 60 13.45 -16.94 -1.34
N GLN A 61 12.47 -17.49 -0.61
CA GLN A 61 12.28 -18.94 -0.51
C GLN A 61 11.91 -19.58 -1.86
N PHE A 62 11.09 -18.89 -2.66
CA PHE A 62 10.68 -19.37 -3.98
C PHE A 62 11.82 -19.31 -5.00
N LEU A 63 12.58 -18.23 -5.03
CA LEU A 63 13.70 -18.03 -5.95
C LEU A 63 14.94 -18.85 -5.56
N GLY A 64 15.04 -19.25 -4.28
CA GLY A 64 16.24 -19.84 -3.70
C GLY A 64 17.23 -18.75 -3.26
N GLU A 65 18.13 -19.10 -2.33
CA GLU A 65 19.24 -18.20 -1.99
C GLU A 65 20.13 -18.01 -3.23
N PRO A 66 20.45 -16.78 -3.63
CA PRO A 66 21.34 -16.55 -4.77
C PRO A 66 22.71 -17.16 -4.49
N SER A 67 23.30 -17.82 -5.49
CA SER A 67 24.61 -18.43 -5.31
C SER A 67 25.67 -17.35 -5.09
N PRO A 68 26.78 -17.65 -4.39
CA PRO A 68 27.89 -16.69 -4.23
C PRO A 68 28.50 -16.20 -5.56
N GLU A 69 28.28 -16.92 -6.67
CA GLU A 69 28.66 -16.46 -8.01
C GLU A 69 27.72 -15.35 -8.54
N GLU A 70 26.42 -15.43 -8.27
CA GLU A 70 25.42 -14.46 -8.74
C GLU A 70 25.52 -13.10 -8.04
N VAL A 71 26.06 -13.06 -6.82
CA VAL A 71 26.25 -11.82 -6.03
C VAL A 71 27.50 -11.03 -6.46
N LYS A 72 28.44 -11.66 -7.18
CA LYS A 72 29.71 -11.04 -7.60
C LYS A 72 29.64 -10.28 -8.92
N GLU A 73 28.60 -10.51 -9.72
CA GLU A 73 28.36 -9.73 -10.94
C GLU A 73 27.44 -8.53 -10.63
N VAL A 74 27.94 -7.54 -9.89
CA VAL A 74 27.35 -6.20 -9.79
C VAL A 74 28.41 -5.13 -9.85
#